data_AF-A0A931VT28-F1
#
_entry.id   AF-A0A931VT28-F1
#
_cell.length_a   1.000
_cell.length_b   1.000
_cell.length_c   1.000
_cell.angle_alpha   90.00
_cell.angle_beta   90.00
_cell.angle_gamma   90.00
#
_symmetry.space_group_name_H-M   'P 1'
#
loop_
_entity.id
_entity.type
_entity.pdbx_description
1 polymer ?
#
loop_
_entity_poly.entity_id
_entity_poly.type
_entity_poly.pdbx_seq_one_letter_code
_entity_poly.pdbx_strand_id
1 'polypeptide(L)'
;MGADGFDLTFPRVPLTGGERTIEELAQPDERSIGYRLDAESLQSPYLELEKRLPEAVPQKLRERIVVARQLGTYAFFCYEFHAVSLFWSVSCIEMALKFKFEETHPGPIKLRRIVEGVEEMCEVPVTEVEDRIRSRWRIPEMNNFDYSFKALLTWAFRQAILPEDIEVPVQEIVNGFNNRFALKVFLARAQKDGLLGASPSWDQIQDCWKGLSESPRKNCQSKASTVLIEELPRFRNLMAHPRHFNLVTPPRSPLAAYQLMIDIVYRLWP
;
A
#
# COMPACT_ATOMS: atom_id res chain seq x y z
N MET A 1 -9.56 -2.93 38.04
CA MET A 1 -9.57 -2.83 36.57
C MET A 1 -9.08 -4.16 36.06
N GLY A 2 -10.02 -4.98 35.55
CA GLY A 2 -9.72 -6.35 35.13
C GLY A 2 -8.83 -6.35 33.89
N ALA A 3 -7.82 -7.21 33.90
CA ALA A 3 -7.00 -7.47 32.73
C ALA A 3 -7.85 -8.22 31.70
N ASP A 4 -8.42 -7.49 30.74
CA ASP A 4 -8.91 -8.06 29.48
C ASP A 4 -7.69 -8.47 28.64
N GLY A 5 -7.01 -9.54 29.05
CA GLY A 5 -5.90 -10.13 28.31
C GLY A 5 -6.43 -11.09 27.25
N PHE A 6 -5.97 -10.95 26.00
CA PHE A 6 -6.18 -11.96 24.96
C PHE A 6 -5.54 -13.28 25.40
N ASP A 7 -6.25 -14.41 25.24
CA ASP A 7 -5.64 -15.73 25.36
C ASP A 7 -4.69 -15.96 24.17
N LEU A 8 -3.40 -16.05 24.45
CA LEU A 8 -2.33 -16.24 23.46
C LEU A 8 -2.00 -17.72 23.23
N THR A 9 -2.72 -18.65 23.86
CA THR A 9 -2.47 -20.07 23.70
C THR A 9 -3.12 -20.63 22.43
N PHE A 10 -2.39 -21.46 21.69
CA PHE A 10 -2.95 -22.17 20.54
C PHE A 10 -3.71 -23.40 21.04
N PRO A 11 -4.97 -23.63 20.59
CA PRO A 11 -5.75 -24.77 21.03
C PRO A 11 -5.08 -26.08 20.58
N ARG A 12 -4.80 -26.96 21.55
CA ARG A 12 -4.26 -28.29 21.25
C ARG A 12 -5.42 -29.25 21.03
N VAL A 13 -5.55 -29.73 19.80
CA VAL A 13 -6.52 -30.77 19.40
C VAL A 13 -5.78 -32.06 19.02
N PRO A 14 -6.36 -33.25 19.25
CA PRO A 14 -5.77 -34.50 18.78
C PRO A 14 -5.62 -34.50 17.25
N LEU A 15 -4.55 -35.14 16.76
CA LEU A 15 -4.34 -35.34 15.33
C LEU A 15 -5.44 -36.22 14.75
N THR A 16 -5.91 -35.87 13.57
CA THR A 16 -6.99 -36.54 12.83
C THR A 16 -6.48 -37.58 11.84
N GLY A 17 -5.18 -37.57 11.54
CA GLY A 17 -4.56 -38.38 10.50
C GLY A 17 -4.71 -37.78 9.09
N GLY A 18 -5.36 -36.63 8.95
CA GLY A 18 -5.43 -35.85 7.72
C GLY A 18 -4.41 -34.71 7.64
N GLU A 19 -3.58 -34.54 8.67
CA GLU A 19 -2.53 -33.54 8.69
C GLU A 19 -1.38 -33.90 7.73
N ARG A 20 -0.76 -32.89 7.12
CA ARG A 20 0.47 -33.07 6.35
C ARG A 20 1.67 -33.31 7.26
N THR A 21 2.62 -34.12 6.82
CA THR A 21 3.87 -34.36 7.56
C THR A 21 4.83 -33.16 7.45
N ILE A 22 5.88 -33.16 8.28
CA ILE A 22 6.93 -32.13 8.22
C ILE A 22 7.64 -32.20 6.87
N GLU A 23 7.92 -33.41 6.39
CA GLU A 23 8.59 -33.65 5.11
C GLU A 23 7.76 -33.12 3.94
N GLU A 24 6.44 -33.28 3.98
CA GLU A 24 5.50 -32.74 2.98
C GLU A 24 5.42 -31.21 3.04
N LEU A 25 5.36 -30.63 4.24
CA LEU A 25 5.32 -29.18 4.44
C LEU A 25 6.63 -28.48 4.05
N ALA A 26 7.75 -29.19 4.09
CA ALA A 26 9.07 -28.68 3.72
C ALA A 26 9.38 -28.82 2.22
N GLN A 27 8.50 -29.43 1.43
CA GLN A 27 8.66 -29.45 -0.02
C GLN A 27 8.32 -28.09 -0.64
N PRO A 28 9.04 -27.68 -1.70
CA PRO A 28 8.66 -26.50 -2.46
C PRO A 28 7.28 -26.66 -3.10
N ASP A 29 6.55 -25.55 -3.17
CA ASP A 29 5.35 -25.46 -3.98
C ASP A 29 5.72 -25.63 -5.47
N GLU A 30 4.99 -26.48 -6.21
CA GLU A 30 5.28 -26.78 -7.61
C GLU A 30 5.35 -25.52 -8.49
N ARG A 31 4.53 -24.50 -8.17
CA ARG A 31 4.53 -23.22 -8.88
C ARG A 31 5.84 -22.46 -8.67
N SER A 32 6.42 -22.55 -7.47
CA SER A 32 7.71 -21.94 -7.14
C SER A 32 8.86 -22.62 -7.89
N ILE A 33 8.81 -23.95 -8.05
CA ILE A 33 9.78 -24.71 -8.86
C ILE A 33 9.75 -24.25 -10.32
N GLY A 34 8.56 -23.93 -10.84
CA GLY A 34 8.38 -23.42 -12.21
C GLY A 34 9.19 -22.16 -12.53
N TYR A 35 9.51 -21.34 -11.52
CA TYR A 35 10.35 -20.15 -11.67
C TYR A 35 11.86 -20.42 -11.57
N ARG A 36 12.27 -21.67 -11.29
CA ARG A 36 13.68 -22.07 -11.10
C ARG A 36 14.41 -21.26 -10.02
N LEU A 37 13.68 -20.86 -8.99
CA LEU A 37 14.24 -20.19 -7.81
C LEU A 37 14.30 -21.18 -6.66
N ASP A 38 15.39 -21.17 -5.90
CA ASP A 38 15.44 -21.73 -4.56
C ASP A 38 15.07 -20.67 -3.51
N ALA A 39 14.94 -21.08 -2.25
CA ALA A 39 14.58 -20.17 -1.16
C ALA A 39 15.59 -19.02 -0.99
N GLU A 40 16.88 -19.28 -1.18
CA GLU A 40 17.95 -18.29 -1.06
C GLU A 40 17.89 -17.24 -2.17
N SER A 41 17.71 -17.68 -3.42
CA SER A 41 17.55 -16.83 -4.60
C SER A 41 16.27 -16.00 -4.52
N LEU A 42 15.21 -16.54 -3.92
CA LEU A 42 13.98 -15.80 -3.67
C LEU A 42 14.16 -14.72 -2.60
N GLN A 43 14.97 -14.99 -1.57
CA GLN A 43 15.20 -14.08 -0.45
C GLN A 43 16.20 -12.96 -0.78
N SER A 44 17.25 -13.27 -1.55
CA SER A 44 18.39 -12.39 -1.80
C SER A 44 18.01 -10.96 -2.25
N PRO A 45 17.08 -10.76 -3.20
CA PRO A 45 16.67 -9.41 -3.63
C PRO A 45 16.06 -8.56 -2.50
N TYR A 46 15.34 -9.18 -1.56
CA TYR A 46 14.78 -8.46 -0.41
C TYR A 46 15.89 -7.98 0.53
N LEU A 47 16.88 -8.84 0.80
CA LEU A 47 18.02 -8.50 1.65
C LEU A 47 18.86 -7.37 1.02
N GLU A 48 19.01 -7.37 -0.30
CA GLU A 48 19.69 -6.28 -1.01
C GLU A 48 18.96 -4.94 -0.85
N LEU A 49 17.62 -4.95 -0.96
CA LEU A 49 16.81 -3.75 -0.73
C LEU A 49 16.89 -3.27 0.73
N GLU A 50 16.87 -4.17 1.71
CA GLU A 50 16.95 -3.84 3.13
C GLU A 50 18.23 -3.06 3.51
N LYS A 51 19.33 -3.24 2.76
CA LYS A 51 20.59 -2.48 2.97
C LYS A 51 20.40 -0.97 2.82
N ARG A 52 19.34 -0.54 2.11
CA ARG A 52 19.00 0.88 1.93
C ARG A 52 18.28 1.50 3.13
N LEU A 53 17.88 0.73 4.15
CA LEU A 53 17.06 1.23 5.25
C LEU A 53 17.85 2.08 6.26
N PRO A 54 17.52 3.38 6.42
CA PRO A 54 18.22 4.29 7.32
C PRO A 54 18.08 3.89 8.79
N GLU A 55 19.13 3.96 9.60
CA GLU A 55 19.12 3.57 11.03
C GLU A 55 18.02 4.25 11.84
N ALA A 56 17.64 5.47 11.47
CA ALA A 56 16.58 6.26 12.09
C ALA A 56 15.16 5.67 11.95
N VAL A 57 14.95 4.69 11.05
CA VAL A 57 13.65 4.03 10.86
C VAL A 57 13.21 3.35 12.18
N PRO A 58 11.98 3.60 12.67
CA PRO A 58 11.49 3.04 13.92
C PRO A 58 11.62 1.51 14.00
N GLN A 59 12.09 0.99 15.14
CA GLN A 59 12.31 -0.45 15.34
C GLN A 59 11.06 -1.29 15.08
N LYS A 60 9.89 -0.81 15.53
CA LYS A 60 8.60 -1.48 15.27
C LYS A 60 8.29 -1.60 13.77
N LEU A 61 8.71 -0.64 12.94
CA LEU A 61 8.54 -0.72 11.49
C LEU A 61 9.53 -1.72 10.88
N ARG A 62 10.80 -1.69 11.32
CA ARG A 62 11.84 -2.63 10.87
C ARG A 62 11.42 -4.09 11.07
N GLU A 63 10.84 -4.41 12.23
CA GLU A 63 10.29 -5.74 12.50
C GLU A 63 9.21 -6.16 11.49
N ARG A 64 8.33 -5.23 11.09
CA ARG A 64 7.24 -5.53 10.14
C ARG A 64 7.75 -5.64 8.70
N ILE A 65 8.79 -4.89 8.34
CA ILE A 65 9.52 -5.02 7.08
C ILE A 65 10.15 -6.40 6.97
N VAL A 66 10.79 -6.90 8.04
CA VAL A 66 11.36 -8.26 8.08
C VAL A 66 10.27 -9.32 7.88
N VAL A 67 9.08 -9.14 8.49
CA VAL A 67 7.94 -10.03 8.27
C VAL A 67 7.50 -10.07 6.80
N ALA A 68 7.44 -8.93 6.10
CA ALA A 68 7.13 -8.91 4.66
C ALA A 68 8.10 -9.78 3.85
N ARG A 69 9.41 -9.66 4.12
CA ARG A 69 10.43 -10.49 3.46
C ARG A 69 10.27 -11.98 3.80
N GLN A 70 10.05 -12.29 5.07
CA GLN A 70 9.87 -13.68 5.51
C GLN A 70 8.66 -14.32 4.82
N LEU A 71 7.52 -13.63 4.76
CA LEU A 71 6.36 -14.07 3.99
C LEU A 71 6.71 -14.28 2.51
N GLY A 72 7.44 -13.34 1.90
CA GLY A 72 7.87 -13.45 0.51
C GLY A 72 8.79 -14.66 0.27
N THR A 73 9.61 -15.03 1.26
CA THR A 73 10.49 -16.20 1.22
C THR A 73 9.72 -17.50 1.45
N TYR A 74 8.80 -17.52 2.43
CA TYR A 74 7.95 -18.69 2.73
C TYR A 74 7.02 -19.06 1.58
N ALA A 75 6.79 -18.13 0.65
CA ALA A 75 6.09 -18.42 -0.58
C ALA A 75 6.75 -19.52 -1.44
N PHE A 76 8.04 -19.81 -1.22
CA PHE A 76 8.69 -20.97 -1.78
C PHE A 76 7.98 -22.29 -1.41
N PHE A 77 7.51 -22.42 -0.17
CA PHE A 77 6.82 -23.62 0.36
C PHE A 77 5.30 -23.55 0.23
N CYS A 78 4.72 -22.34 0.24
CA CYS A 78 3.30 -22.14 0.06
C CYS A 78 3.06 -20.85 -0.73
N TYR A 79 2.80 -20.99 -2.03
CA TYR A 79 2.82 -19.90 -3.00
C TYR A 79 1.92 -18.71 -2.63
N GLU A 80 0.80 -18.96 -1.95
CA GLU A 80 -0.17 -17.95 -1.50
C GLU A 80 0.48 -16.87 -0.62
N PHE A 81 1.61 -17.17 0.04
CA PHE A 81 2.35 -16.16 0.80
C PHE A 81 2.94 -15.04 -0.06
N HIS A 82 3.05 -15.18 -1.40
CA HIS A 82 3.36 -14.05 -2.28
C HIS A 82 2.31 -12.95 -2.18
N ALA A 83 1.02 -13.31 -2.15
CA ALA A 83 -0.06 -12.34 -2.01
C ALA A 83 -0.07 -11.70 -0.63
N VAL A 84 0.22 -12.49 0.41
CA VAL A 84 0.30 -12.00 1.79
C VAL A 84 1.49 -11.05 1.96
N SER A 85 2.66 -11.37 1.39
CA SER A 85 3.85 -10.51 1.40
C SER A 85 3.60 -9.20 0.66
N LEU A 86 2.92 -9.25 -0.49
CA LEU A 86 2.50 -8.08 -1.26
C LEU A 86 1.58 -7.17 -0.43
N PHE A 87 0.54 -7.74 0.17
CA PHE A 87 -0.37 -7.02 1.05
C PHE A 87 0.34 -6.41 2.27
N TRP A 88 1.25 -7.17 2.89
CA TRP A 88 1.98 -6.74 4.07
C TRP A 88 2.94 -5.60 3.76
N SER A 89 3.64 -5.67 2.62
CA SER A 89 4.54 -4.61 2.14
C SER A 89 3.78 -3.30 1.92
N VAL A 90 2.61 -3.35 1.28
CA VAL A 90 1.76 -2.16 1.10
C VAL A 90 1.22 -1.63 2.43
N SER A 91 0.87 -2.52 3.38
CA SER A 91 0.39 -2.12 4.71
C SER A 91 1.50 -1.45 5.55
N CYS A 92 2.75 -1.88 5.39
CA CYS A 92 3.89 -1.24 6.03
C CYS A 92 4.11 0.20 5.55
N ILE A 93 3.72 0.55 4.32
CA ILE A 93 3.74 1.94 3.84
C ILE A 93 2.78 2.80 4.66
N GLU A 94 1.55 2.32 4.90
CA GLU A 94 0.58 3.03 5.75
C GLU A 94 1.11 3.21 7.17
N MET A 95 1.69 2.15 7.74
CA MET A 95 2.35 2.21 9.06
C MET A 95 3.50 3.22 9.10
N ALA A 96 4.32 3.27 8.05
CA ALA A 96 5.42 4.23 7.94
C ALA A 96 4.92 5.68 7.92
N LEU A 97 3.86 5.95 7.16
CA LEU A 97 3.24 7.28 7.11
C LEU A 97 2.64 7.67 8.47
N LYS A 98 2.03 6.73 9.20
CA LYS A 98 1.52 6.99 10.55
C LYS A 98 2.65 7.34 11.52
N PHE A 99 3.75 6.57 11.52
CA PHE A 99 4.91 6.90 12.34
C PHE A 99 5.53 8.24 11.96
N LYS A 100 5.62 8.56 10.66
CA LYS A 100 6.13 9.88 10.27
C LYS A 100 5.19 11.00 10.69
N PHE A 101 3.87 10.79 10.60
CA PHE A 101 2.88 11.75 11.09
C PHE A 101 3.06 12.01 12.59
N GLU A 102 3.19 10.96 13.40
CA GLU A 102 3.47 11.05 14.83
C GLU A 102 4.77 11.79 15.15
N GLU A 103 5.86 11.48 14.44
CA GLU A 103 7.16 12.14 14.61
C GLU A 103 7.09 13.65 14.31
N THR A 104 6.37 14.03 13.25
CA THR A 104 6.19 15.45 12.88
C THR A 104 5.23 16.22 13.79
N HIS A 105 4.48 15.52 14.65
CA HIS A 105 3.54 16.12 15.61
C HIS A 105 3.78 15.58 17.03
N PRO A 106 4.91 15.95 17.67
CA PRO A 106 5.32 15.38 18.96
C PRO A 106 4.44 15.83 20.15
N GLY A 107 3.63 16.87 19.97
CA GLY A 107 2.75 17.42 21.00
C GLY A 107 1.28 17.01 20.84
N PRO A 108 0.42 17.38 21.81
CA PRO A 108 -1.02 17.22 21.66
C PRO A 108 -1.55 17.91 20.41
N ILE A 109 -2.47 17.24 19.71
CA ILE A 109 -3.13 17.77 18.52
C ILE A 109 -4.49 18.35 18.91
N LYS A 110 -4.74 19.58 18.47
CA LYS A 110 -6.03 20.25 18.59
C LYS A 110 -7.05 19.59 17.66
N LEU A 111 -8.18 19.22 18.23
CA LEU A 111 -9.31 18.65 17.51
C LEU A 111 -10.56 19.49 17.75
N ARG A 112 -11.43 19.50 16.73
CA ARG A 112 -12.74 20.14 16.77
C ARG A 112 -13.84 19.18 16.35
N ARG A 113 -15.03 19.38 16.90
CA ARG A 113 -16.26 18.68 16.51
C ARG A 113 -17.45 19.62 16.65
N ILE A 114 -18.42 19.49 15.75
CA ILE A 114 -19.70 20.21 15.85
C ILE A 114 -20.78 19.19 16.22
N VAL A 115 -21.43 19.39 17.36
CA VAL A 115 -22.54 18.56 17.86
C VAL A 115 -23.72 19.48 18.12
N GLU A 116 -24.85 19.25 17.45
CA GLU A 116 -26.08 20.05 17.64
C GLU A 116 -25.87 21.58 17.47
N GLY A 117 -24.93 21.97 16.61
CA GLY A 117 -24.58 23.37 16.38
C GLY A 117 -23.61 23.98 17.39
N VAL A 118 -23.21 23.23 18.41
CA VAL A 118 -22.18 23.62 19.40
C VAL A 118 -20.82 23.13 18.94
N GLU A 119 -19.84 24.03 18.92
CA GLU A 119 -18.44 23.70 18.64
C GLU A 119 -17.74 23.24 19.92
N GLU A 120 -17.22 22.02 19.89
CA GLU A 120 -16.38 21.44 20.93
C GLU A 120 -14.92 21.41 20.46
N MET A 121 -14.00 21.79 21.34
CA MET A 121 -12.56 21.76 21.10
C MET A 121 -11.88 20.91 22.18
N CYS A 122 -10.88 20.12 21.80
CA CYS A 122 -10.03 19.42 22.75
C CYS A 122 -8.60 19.27 22.22
N GLU A 123 -7.68 18.92 23.11
CA GLU A 123 -6.31 18.52 22.76
C GLU A 123 -6.11 17.08 23.21
N VAL A 124 -5.57 16.25 22.32
CA VAL A 124 -5.33 14.82 22.60
C VAL A 124 -3.91 14.44 22.19
N PRO A 125 -3.29 13.44 22.83
CA PRO A 125 -2.05 12.84 22.34
C PRO A 125 -2.22 12.34 20.90
N VAL A 126 -1.16 12.41 20.08
CA VAL A 126 -1.21 11.97 18.67
C VAL A 126 -1.67 10.52 18.53
N THR A 127 -1.34 9.66 19.50
CA THR A 127 -1.75 8.25 19.56
C THR A 127 -3.26 8.05 19.65
N GLU A 128 -4.03 9.05 20.09
CA GLU A 128 -5.50 8.98 20.19
C GLU A 128 -6.21 9.61 18.99
N VAL A 129 -5.48 10.28 18.08
CA VAL A 129 -6.08 11.08 17.00
C VAL A 129 -6.90 10.23 16.04
N GLU A 130 -6.44 9.03 15.70
CA GLU A 130 -7.18 8.11 14.81
C GLU A 130 -8.57 7.77 15.38
N ASP A 131 -8.64 7.41 16.67
CA ASP A 131 -9.89 7.03 17.33
C ASP A 131 -10.84 8.22 17.50
N ARG A 132 -10.30 9.42 17.77
CA ARG A 132 -11.09 10.66 17.80
C ARG A 132 -11.64 11.00 16.42
N ILE A 133 -10.84 10.88 15.37
CA ILE A 133 -11.28 11.17 14.00
C ILE A 133 -12.41 10.23 13.56
N ARG A 134 -12.32 8.93 13.91
CA ARG A 134 -13.40 7.95 13.73
C ARG A 134 -14.68 8.37 14.48
N SER A 135 -14.52 9.01 15.63
CA SER A 135 -15.61 9.61 16.43
C SER A 135 -16.05 11.01 15.94
N ARG A 136 -15.85 11.30 14.65
CA ARG A 136 -16.23 12.55 13.95
C ARG A 136 -15.51 13.82 14.40
N TRP A 137 -14.39 13.71 15.12
CA TRP A 137 -13.50 14.85 15.37
C TRP A 137 -12.65 15.16 14.14
N ARG A 138 -12.19 16.40 13.99
CA ARG A 138 -11.36 16.85 12.86
C ARG A 138 -10.22 17.72 13.35
N ILE A 139 -9.08 17.66 12.67
CA ILE A 139 -7.98 18.60 12.86
C ILE A 139 -8.36 19.91 12.14
N PRO A 140 -8.46 21.07 12.82
CA PRO A 140 -8.95 22.31 12.22
C PRO A 140 -8.20 22.73 10.95
N GLU A 141 -6.88 22.56 10.93
CA GLU A 141 -6.01 22.91 9.80
C GLU A 141 -6.05 21.87 8.66
N MET A 142 -6.68 20.72 8.89
CA MET A 142 -6.75 19.60 7.95
C MET A 142 -8.19 19.07 7.83
N ASN A 143 -9.12 19.94 7.38
CA ASN A 143 -10.57 19.65 7.36
C ASN A 143 -10.99 18.33 6.69
N ASN A 144 -10.21 17.84 5.72
CA ASN A 144 -10.49 16.59 4.98
C ASN A 144 -9.57 15.42 5.38
N PHE A 145 -8.79 15.57 6.45
CA PHE A 145 -7.90 14.52 6.94
C PHE A 145 -8.67 13.61 7.88
N ASP A 146 -8.86 12.36 7.45
CA ASP A 146 -9.60 11.32 8.16
C ASP A 146 -8.69 10.21 8.70
N TYR A 147 -7.38 10.46 8.76
CA TYR A 147 -6.35 9.49 9.17
C TYR A 147 -6.29 8.23 8.28
N SER A 148 -7.02 8.18 7.15
CA SER A 148 -6.96 7.07 6.21
C SER A 148 -5.61 7.05 5.48
N PHE A 149 -5.26 5.89 4.93
CA PHE A 149 -4.06 5.74 4.09
C PHE A 149 -4.02 6.79 2.96
N LYS A 150 -5.15 7.09 2.32
CA LYS A 150 -5.24 8.12 1.28
C LYS A 150 -4.94 9.52 1.84
N ALA A 151 -5.51 9.85 3.00
CA ALA A 151 -5.29 11.15 3.64
C ALA A 151 -3.83 11.31 4.09
N LEU A 152 -3.20 10.25 4.61
CA LEU A 152 -1.79 10.22 4.98
C LEU A 152 -0.86 10.42 3.77
N LEU A 153 -1.09 9.73 2.66
CA LEU A 153 -0.34 9.98 1.42
C LEU A 153 -0.53 11.41 0.93
N THR A 154 -1.79 11.88 0.90
CA THR A 154 -2.11 13.25 0.49
C THR A 154 -1.39 14.29 1.35
N TRP A 155 -1.36 14.07 2.67
CA TRP A 155 -0.64 14.90 3.62
C TRP A 155 0.87 14.89 3.33
N ALA A 156 1.49 13.72 3.21
CA ALA A 156 2.93 13.60 3.02
C ALA A 156 3.42 14.30 1.74
N PHE A 157 2.69 14.17 0.62
CA PHE A 157 3.01 14.89 -0.60
C PHE A 157 2.75 16.40 -0.50
N ARG A 158 1.65 16.82 0.13
CA ARG A 158 1.33 18.26 0.29
C ARG A 158 2.34 19.00 1.16
N GLN A 159 2.89 18.32 2.16
CA GLN A 159 3.92 18.86 3.05
C GLN A 159 5.34 18.65 2.51
N ALA A 160 5.49 18.16 1.27
CA ALA A 160 6.78 17.83 0.64
C ALA A 160 7.67 16.89 1.49
N ILE A 161 7.06 16.06 2.33
CA ILE A 161 7.74 15.00 3.09
C ILE A 161 8.12 13.86 2.14
N LEU A 162 7.24 13.57 1.16
CA LEU A 162 7.55 12.66 0.05
C LEU A 162 7.77 13.43 -1.24
N PRO A 163 8.81 13.07 -2.03
CA PRO A 163 9.09 13.73 -3.30
C PRO A 163 8.25 13.17 -4.44
N GLU A 164 8.11 13.94 -5.52
CA GLU A 164 7.28 13.60 -6.69
C GLU A 164 7.95 12.61 -7.66
N ASP A 165 9.20 12.23 -7.41
CA ASP A 165 10.04 11.37 -8.27
C ASP A 165 10.01 9.88 -7.86
N ILE A 166 9.11 9.47 -6.96
CA ILE A 166 9.01 8.08 -6.51
C ILE A 166 8.55 7.18 -7.67
N GLU A 167 9.36 6.19 -8.01
CA GLU A 167 9.01 5.18 -9.00
C GLU A 167 7.98 4.20 -8.42
N VAL A 168 7.03 3.76 -9.26
CA VAL A 168 5.99 2.80 -8.88
C VAL A 168 6.24 1.47 -9.62
N PRO A 169 7.09 0.56 -9.08
CA PRO A 169 7.44 -0.69 -9.77
C PRO A 169 6.32 -1.74 -9.76
N VAL A 170 5.25 -1.52 -8.99
CA VAL A 170 4.15 -2.48 -8.81
C VAL A 170 3.24 -2.47 -10.03
N GLN A 171 3.37 -3.46 -10.90
CA GLN A 171 2.63 -3.53 -12.17
C GLN A 171 1.12 -3.56 -11.97
N GLU A 172 0.62 -4.21 -10.92
CA GLU A 172 -0.80 -4.27 -10.60
C GLU A 172 -1.39 -2.88 -10.32
N ILE A 173 -0.60 -2.02 -9.68
CA ILE A 173 -0.94 -0.61 -9.41
C ILE A 173 -0.87 0.20 -10.70
N VAL A 174 0.21 0.09 -11.45
CA VAL A 174 0.41 0.84 -12.71
C VAL A 174 -0.65 0.48 -13.74
N ASN A 175 -0.94 -0.81 -13.92
CA ASN A 175 -1.98 -1.28 -14.85
C ASN A 175 -3.38 -0.85 -14.39
N GLY A 176 -3.65 -0.95 -13.08
CA GLY A 176 -4.90 -0.45 -12.50
C GLY A 176 -5.11 1.04 -12.75
N PHE A 177 -4.06 1.84 -12.54
CA PHE A 177 -4.05 3.26 -12.83
C PHE A 177 -4.27 3.54 -14.32
N ASN A 178 -3.46 2.94 -15.19
CA ASN A 178 -3.47 3.19 -16.63
C ASN A 178 -4.81 2.84 -17.27
N ASN A 179 -5.42 1.72 -16.88
CA ASN A 179 -6.75 1.34 -17.37
C ASN A 179 -7.81 2.38 -17.00
N ARG A 180 -7.82 2.83 -15.74
CA ARG A 180 -8.76 3.86 -15.28
C ARG A 180 -8.46 5.22 -15.90
N PHE A 181 -7.19 5.56 -16.04
CA PHE A 181 -6.75 6.78 -16.70
C PHE A 181 -7.26 6.81 -18.15
N ALA A 182 -7.02 5.76 -18.93
CA ALA A 182 -7.49 5.64 -20.30
C ALA A 182 -9.03 5.70 -20.38
N LEU A 183 -9.72 4.92 -19.56
CA LEU A 183 -11.18 4.76 -19.62
C LEU A 183 -11.98 5.92 -19.03
N LYS A 184 -11.41 6.72 -18.14
CA LYS A 184 -12.15 7.79 -17.43
C LYS A 184 -11.54 9.16 -17.68
N VAL A 185 -10.27 9.33 -17.32
CA VAL A 185 -9.63 10.65 -17.29
C VAL A 185 -9.31 11.13 -18.69
N PHE A 186 -8.57 10.32 -19.44
CA PHE A 186 -8.22 10.61 -20.81
C PHE A 186 -9.46 10.66 -21.71
N LEU A 187 -10.34 9.65 -21.61
CA LEU A 187 -11.58 9.62 -22.38
C LEU A 187 -12.41 10.89 -22.21
N ALA A 188 -12.72 11.31 -20.98
CA ALA A 188 -13.52 12.51 -20.74
C ALA A 188 -12.84 13.78 -21.28
N ARG A 189 -11.51 13.85 -21.18
CA ARG A 189 -10.74 15.00 -21.69
C ARG A 189 -10.72 15.02 -23.22
N ALA A 190 -10.42 13.89 -23.85
CA ALA A 190 -10.40 13.74 -25.30
C ALA A 190 -11.79 14.03 -25.90
N GLN A 191 -12.86 13.64 -25.24
CA GLN A 191 -14.23 14.00 -25.64
C GLN A 191 -14.50 15.50 -25.52
N LYS A 192 -14.09 16.11 -24.39
CA LYS A 192 -14.22 17.56 -24.19
C LYS A 192 -13.44 18.37 -25.24
N ASP A 193 -12.27 17.89 -25.61
CA ASP A 193 -11.38 18.53 -26.58
C ASP A 193 -11.74 18.13 -28.04
N GLY A 194 -12.80 17.36 -28.26
CA GLY A 194 -13.30 16.96 -29.59
C GLY A 194 -12.45 15.91 -30.32
N LEU A 195 -11.49 15.28 -29.63
CA LEU A 195 -10.59 14.25 -30.16
C LEU A 195 -11.25 12.87 -30.28
N LEU A 196 -12.27 12.60 -29.46
CA LEU A 196 -13.03 11.36 -29.46
C LEU A 196 -14.54 11.66 -29.45
N GLY A 197 -15.32 10.82 -30.11
CA GLY A 197 -16.79 10.87 -30.07
C GLY A 197 -17.37 10.45 -28.72
N ALA A 198 -18.70 10.52 -28.57
CA ALA A 198 -19.39 10.23 -27.30
C ALA A 198 -19.24 8.77 -26.80
N SER A 199 -19.01 7.82 -27.72
CA SER A 199 -18.88 6.39 -27.40
C SER A 199 -17.76 5.74 -28.23
N PRO A 200 -16.48 6.03 -27.96
CA PRO A 200 -15.37 5.46 -28.72
C PRO A 200 -15.08 4.02 -28.29
N SER A 201 -14.60 3.19 -29.22
CA SER A 201 -14.09 1.86 -28.92
C SER A 201 -12.74 1.93 -28.18
N TRP A 202 -12.32 0.82 -27.58
CA TRP A 202 -11.01 0.75 -26.92
C TRP A 202 -9.85 1.03 -27.88
N ASP A 203 -9.92 0.50 -29.11
CA ASP A 203 -8.89 0.74 -30.14
C ASP A 203 -8.81 2.23 -30.51
N GLN A 204 -9.96 2.91 -30.62
CA GLN A 204 -10.00 4.36 -30.87
C GLN A 204 -9.36 5.15 -29.72
N ILE A 205 -9.59 4.74 -28.47
CA ILE A 205 -8.95 5.38 -27.31
C ILE A 205 -7.42 5.16 -27.34
N GLN A 206 -6.97 3.94 -27.65
CA GLN A 206 -5.54 3.63 -27.74
C GLN A 206 -4.85 4.36 -28.88
N ASP A 207 -5.44 4.40 -30.06
CA ASP A 207 -4.89 5.07 -31.23
C ASP A 207 -4.82 6.59 -31.02
N CYS A 208 -5.88 7.16 -30.41
CA CYS A 208 -5.86 8.55 -29.99
C CYS A 208 -4.70 8.83 -29.02
N TRP A 209 -4.53 8.00 -27.98
CA TRP A 209 -3.42 8.16 -27.03
C TRP A 209 -2.03 8.01 -27.64
N LYS A 210 -1.86 7.09 -28.61
CA LYS A 210 -0.59 6.89 -29.33
C LYS A 210 -0.29 8.02 -30.31
N GLY A 211 -1.32 8.63 -30.89
CA GLY A 211 -1.21 9.73 -31.86
C GLY A 211 -0.96 11.12 -31.25
N LEU A 212 -1.05 11.28 -29.93
CA LEU A 212 -0.76 12.56 -29.27
C LEU A 212 0.72 12.91 -29.33
N SER A 213 1.02 14.18 -29.65
CA SER A 213 2.35 14.75 -29.50
C SER A 213 2.77 14.86 -28.02
N GLU A 214 4.07 15.03 -27.75
CA GLU A 214 4.61 15.02 -26.38
C GLU A 214 3.96 16.05 -25.44
N SER A 215 3.63 17.24 -25.93
CA SER A 215 3.07 18.32 -25.10
C SER A 215 1.68 17.99 -24.53
N PRO A 216 0.67 17.60 -25.35
CA PRO A 216 -0.61 17.07 -24.84
C PRO A 216 -0.43 15.85 -23.93
N ARG A 217 0.48 14.94 -24.29
CA ARG A 217 0.73 13.72 -23.52
C ARG A 217 1.27 14.02 -22.12
N LYS A 218 2.19 14.98 -22.00
CA LYS A 218 2.76 15.44 -20.72
C LYS A 218 1.72 16.14 -19.84
N ASN A 219 0.81 16.90 -20.44
CA ASN A 219 -0.31 17.52 -19.71
C ASN A 219 -1.33 16.48 -19.19
N CYS A 220 -1.36 15.30 -19.79
CA CYS A 220 -2.22 14.20 -19.40
C CYS A 220 -1.51 13.17 -18.50
N GLN A 221 -0.17 13.14 -18.46
CA GLN A 221 0.57 12.24 -17.57
C GLN A 221 0.32 12.60 -16.11
N SER A 222 -0.13 11.60 -15.36
CA SER A 222 -0.34 11.75 -13.93
C SER A 222 0.99 11.68 -13.20
N LYS A 223 1.14 12.51 -12.17
CA LYS A 223 2.32 12.47 -11.31
C LYS A 223 2.35 11.17 -10.51
N ALA A 224 3.53 10.77 -10.06
CA ALA A 224 3.69 9.61 -9.17
C ALA A 224 2.83 9.75 -7.91
N SER A 225 2.76 10.95 -7.33
CA SER A 225 1.87 11.24 -6.19
C SER A 225 0.40 10.93 -6.48
N THR A 226 -0.10 11.29 -7.66
CA THR A 226 -1.48 10.98 -8.07
C THR A 226 -1.72 9.48 -8.13
N VAL A 227 -0.79 8.74 -8.73
CA VAL A 227 -0.87 7.27 -8.82
C VAL A 227 -0.87 6.66 -7.42
N LEU A 228 0.08 7.05 -6.58
CA LEU A 228 0.25 6.52 -5.23
C LEU A 228 -0.96 6.84 -4.33
N ILE A 229 -1.39 8.12 -4.27
CA ILE A 229 -2.53 8.57 -3.46
C ILE A 229 -3.81 7.81 -3.81
N GLU A 230 -4.05 7.56 -5.10
CA GLU A 230 -5.29 6.95 -5.54
C GLU A 230 -5.26 5.42 -5.50
N GLU A 231 -4.13 4.81 -5.86
CA GLU A 231 -4.08 3.38 -6.13
C GLU A 231 -3.50 2.56 -4.99
N LEU A 232 -2.56 3.06 -4.18
CA LEU A 232 -2.06 2.28 -3.04
C LEU A 232 -3.18 1.93 -2.04
N PRO A 233 -4.00 2.87 -1.57
CA PRO A 233 -5.10 2.56 -0.65
C PRO A 233 -6.15 1.64 -1.30
N ARG A 234 -6.46 1.87 -2.58
CA ARG A 234 -7.41 1.05 -3.34
C ARG A 234 -6.91 -0.39 -3.46
N PHE A 235 -5.65 -0.56 -3.85
CA PHE A 235 -5.01 -1.86 -4.05
C PHE A 235 -4.92 -2.64 -2.73
N ARG A 236 -4.51 -1.97 -1.64
CA ARG A 236 -4.52 -2.52 -0.28
C ARG A 236 -5.90 -3.03 0.14
N ASN A 237 -6.95 -2.23 -0.10
CA ASN A 237 -8.31 -2.62 0.23
C ASN A 237 -8.85 -3.76 -0.63
N LEU A 238 -8.48 -3.82 -1.92
CA LEU A 238 -8.83 -4.96 -2.77
C LEU A 238 -8.24 -6.26 -2.22
N MET A 239 -6.96 -6.26 -1.86
CA MET A 239 -6.28 -7.43 -1.27
C MET A 239 -6.90 -7.91 0.04
N ALA A 240 -7.49 -7.00 0.83
CA ALA A 240 -8.18 -7.36 2.07
C ALA A 240 -9.53 -8.08 1.84
N HIS A 241 -10.03 -8.15 0.60
CA HIS A 241 -11.33 -8.72 0.27
C HIS A 241 -11.19 -9.93 -0.66
N PRO A 242 -11.42 -11.17 -0.18
CA PRO A 242 -11.29 -12.39 -0.98
C PRO A 242 -12.16 -12.43 -2.25
N ARG A 243 -13.29 -11.70 -2.27
CA ARG A 243 -14.16 -11.59 -3.45
C ARG A 243 -13.57 -10.70 -4.56
N HIS A 244 -12.60 -9.87 -4.24
CA HIS A 244 -12.05 -8.85 -5.12
C HIS A 244 -10.59 -9.10 -5.48
N PHE A 245 -9.86 -9.83 -4.63
CA PHE A 245 -8.48 -10.22 -4.89
C PHE A 245 -8.36 -11.74 -4.93
N ASN A 246 -8.52 -12.30 -6.12
CA ASN A 246 -8.34 -13.72 -6.45
C ASN A 246 -7.11 -13.94 -7.35
N LEU A 247 -6.17 -12.99 -7.33
CA LEU A 247 -5.02 -12.97 -8.21
C LEU A 247 -3.92 -13.91 -7.71
N VAL A 248 -3.46 -14.81 -8.58
CA VAL A 248 -2.23 -15.56 -8.38
C VAL A 248 -1.07 -14.60 -8.60
N THR A 249 -0.37 -14.24 -7.51
CA THR A 249 0.71 -13.25 -7.57
C THR A 249 2.05 -13.93 -7.87
N PRO A 250 2.76 -13.55 -8.95
CA PRO A 250 4.09 -14.07 -9.24
C PRO A 250 5.14 -13.52 -8.25
N PRO A 251 6.30 -14.17 -8.09
CA PRO A 251 7.36 -13.74 -7.15
C PRO A 251 7.81 -12.28 -7.29
N ARG A 252 7.75 -11.74 -8.51
CA ARG A 252 8.09 -10.34 -8.81
C ARG A 252 7.15 -9.32 -8.14
N SER A 253 5.88 -9.66 -7.91
CA SER A 253 4.87 -8.74 -7.40
C SER A 253 5.12 -8.32 -5.96
N PRO A 254 5.31 -9.25 -4.99
CA PRO A 254 5.69 -8.86 -3.63
C PRO A 254 7.06 -8.17 -3.60
N LEU A 255 8.03 -8.58 -4.42
CA LEU A 255 9.33 -7.90 -4.49
C LEU A 255 9.21 -6.44 -4.95
N ALA A 256 8.38 -6.16 -5.96
CA ALA A 256 8.13 -4.81 -6.43
C ALA A 256 7.46 -3.94 -5.35
N ALA A 257 6.47 -4.48 -4.64
CA ALA A 257 5.84 -3.74 -3.54
C ALA A 257 6.77 -3.53 -2.36
N TYR A 258 7.64 -4.50 -2.10
CA TYR A 258 8.70 -4.38 -1.10
C TYR A 258 9.70 -3.29 -1.49
N GLN A 259 10.13 -3.24 -2.75
CA GLN A 259 10.99 -2.17 -3.27
C GLN A 259 10.35 -0.79 -3.10
N LEU A 260 9.07 -0.65 -3.47
CA LEU A 260 8.31 0.60 -3.27
C LEU A 260 8.23 0.98 -1.79
N MET A 261 7.98 0.00 -0.91
CA MET A 261 7.95 0.21 0.53
C MET A 261 9.30 0.71 1.05
N ILE A 262 10.40 0.04 0.69
CA ILE A 262 11.76 0.44 1.10
C ILE A 262 12.09 1.85 0.60
N ASP A 263 11.74 2.18 -0.65
CA ASP A 263 12.01 3.50 -1.22
C ASP A 263 11.22 4.60 -0.48
N ILE A 264 9.92 4.39 -0.23
CA ILE A 264 9.11 5.32 0.55
C ILE A 264 9.68 5.48 1.97
N VAL A 265 10.00 4.38 2.66
CA VAL A 265 10.56 4.42 4.01
C VAL A 265 11.89 5.19 4.02
N TYR A 266 12.78 4.91 3.08
CA TYR A 266 14.03 5.67 2.93
C TYR A 266 13.78 7.17 2.78
N ARG A 267 12.82 7.58 1.94
CA ARG A 267 12.50 9.00 1.74
C ARG A 267 11.82 9.65 2.95
N LEU A 268 11.11 8.90 3.79
CA LEU A 268 10.51 9.41 5.03
C LEU A 268 11.56 9.66 6.12
N TRP A 269 12.69 8.96 6.10
CA TRP A 269 13.78 9.08 7.07
C TRP A 269 15.15 9.14 6.37
N PRO A 270 15.46 10.22 5.63
CA PRO A 270 16.68 10.31 4.82
C PRO A 270 17.97 10.21 5.63
#